data_AF-A0A7X3VG23-F1
#
_entry.id   AF-A0A7X3VG23-F1
#
_cell.length_a   1.000
_cell.length_b   1.000
_cell.length_c   1.000
_cell.angle_alpha   90.00
_cell.angle_beta   90.00
_cell.angle_gamma   90.00
#
_symmetry.space_group_name_H-M   'P 1'
#
loop_
_entity.id
_entity.type
_entity.pdbx_description
1 polymer ?
#
loop_
_entity_poly.entity_id
_entity_poly.type
_entity_poly.pdbx_seq_one_letter_code
_entity_poly.pdbx_strand_id
1 'polypeptide(L)'
;MQPARFAIQPVISACGLALFLGVGMVYVPALAANNDQPQEWDTKVRPIFEQFCVQCHGPETRMAGLRLDRRETALQGSDNGRVIIAKQSSRSLLIQRLSAPAADSLAMPPLGNPRPGEEQIRIIAGWIDEGAWPADKQEGDAASGKAPEQPKAYQVLSGPAKELTFEKEIHPFLRHYCYDCHGKQSREGGLAIEEYSDQWPGEELGSWHQQWEKIARAVTTGAMPHPSQKRQPSEKERELFGLWFEKEMESRITPDSSRASNARLRQMTLFEYDNTVRELTGLDLDLGSLTQPGGTASDGGFLNQGLEMQLSPSKLSRYLLAADRIVAHASVDPDMGIRFHPEPRPARLDSSYPTPPAELKAAAYQHLSTFAARAYRRPLYEEEAAGLKGLYDEQIKSGKNFEGACRQVLQGILASPQFVYLPEEHRWERKVINWSDKKREKSEATAPLSDHEVASRLSYFLWSGPPDEELTRLAVERRLHDPEVLKAQVRRMLSDRKAAALATQFAGYWLKFNKIADHLDISPQRFPELTESLQRAMYDEVLYFVEEIIRRDLSILNLIDSDFTFVNRELAAYYEMADVVSEGFQRVRFTD
;
A
#
# COMPACT_ATOMS: atom_id res chain seq x y z
N MET A 1 46.15 39.13 25.75
CA MET A 1 47.15 38.15 25.28
C MET A 1 46.69 37.64 23.92
N GLN A 2 47.36 38.08 22.86
CA GLN A 2 47.12 37.69 21.47
C GLN A 2 47.76 36.31 21.18
N PRO A 3 47.36 35.66 20.06
CA PRO A 3 47.43 34.21 19.85
C PRO A 3 48.76 33.76 19.22
N ALA A 4 49.13 32.50 19.44
CA ALA A 4 50.21 31.86 18.70
C ALA A 4 49.65 31.18 17.43
N ARG A 5 49.98 31.78 16.28
CA ARG A 5 50.05 31.14 14.95
C ARG A 5 51.39 30.42 14.82
N PHE A 6 51.48 29.32 14.07
CA PHE A 6 52.58 28.87 13.19
C PHE A 6 52.19 27.47 12.67
N ALA A 7 52.46 26.98 11.45
CA ALA A 7 52.73 27.52 10.12
C ALA A 7 52.73 26.30 9.15
N ILE A 8 52.51 26.57 7.86
CA ILE A 8 52.41 25.60 6.76
C ILE A 8 53.78 25.46 6.06
N GLN A 9 53.99 24.30 5.41
CA GLN A 9 54.81 24.03 4.20
C GLN A 9 56.19 23.33 4.39
N PRO A 10 56.85 22.82 3.32
CA PRO A 10 56.70 21.46 2.77
C PRO A 10 58.08 20.77 2.61
N VAL A 11 58.15 19.53 2.13
CA VAL A 11 59.42 18.99 1.59
C VAL A 11 59.18 18.42 0.20
N ILE A 12 59.54 19.23 -0.80
CA ILE A 12 59.91 18.79 -2.14
C ILE A 12 61.42 18.52 -2.09
N SER A 13 61.85 17.37 -2.58
CA SER A 13 63.21 17.22 -3.10
C SER A 13 63.16 16.40 -4.38
N ALA A 14 63.62 17.03 -5.46
CA ALA A 14 63.68 16.54 -6.82
C ALA A 14 65.07 15.94 -7.11
N CYS A 15 65.13 14.90 -7.95
CA CYS A 15 66.18 14.55 -8.92
C CYS A 15 65.90 13.12 -9.43
N GLY A 16 65.93 12.77 -10.71
CA GLY A 16 66.29 13.50 -11.91
C GLY A 16 65.78 12.75 -13.15
N LEU A 17 65.83 13.47 -14.26
CA LEU A 17 65.36 13.12 -15.59
C LEU A 17 66.28 12.06 -16.25
N ALA A 18 65.71 11.04 -16.91
CA ALA A 18 66.37 10.35 -18.01
C ALA A 18 65.32 9.85 -19.01
N LEU A 19 65.33 10.45 -20.20
CA LEU A 19 64.62 9.99 -21.40
C LEU A 19 65.13 8.62 -21.83
N PHE A 20 64.21 7.69 -22.15
CA PHE A 20 64.42 6.72 -23.23
C PHE A 20 63.10 6.45 -23.96
N LEU A 21 63.10 6.74 -25.25
CA LEU A 21 62.13 6.28 -26.24
C LEU A 21 62.20 4.76 -26.35
N GLY A 22 61.06 4.10 -26.23
CA GLY A 22 60.93 2.66 -26.43
C GLY A 22 59.47 2.27 -26.63
N VAL A 23 59.03 2.28 -27.89
CA VAL A 23 57.78 1.66 -28.31
C VAL A 23 57.91 0.15 -28.07
N GLY A 24 57.23 -0.34 -27.04
CA GLY A 24 57.14 -1.76 -26.71
C GLY A 24 55.72 -2.05 -26.24
N MET A 25 54.91 -2.61 -27.14
CA MET A 25 53.59 -3.14 -26.86
C MET A 25 53.76 -4.37 -25.95
N VAL A 26 53.81 -4.15 -24.64
CA VAL A 26 53.86 -5.22 -23.64
C VAL A 26 52.42 -5.62 -23.35
N TYR A 27 52.07 -6.80 -23.86
CA TYR A 27 50.88 -7.55 -23.47
C TYR A 27 50.92 -7.75 -21.96
N VAL A 28 50.09 -7.02 -21.20
CA VAL A 28 49.82 -7.36 -19.80
C VAL A 28 48.86 -8.54 -19.86
N PRO A 29 49.26 -9.78 -19.52
CA PRO A 29 48.26 -10.80 -19.33
C PRO A 29 47.44 -10.34 -18.13
N ALA A 30 46.13 -10.22 -18.32
CA ALA A 30 45.21 -10.20 -17.20
C ALA A 30 45.54 -11.44 -16.35
N LEU A 31 46.14 -11.23 -15.17
CA LEU A 31 46.15 -12.23 -14.12
C LEU A 31 44.67 -12.41 -13.77
N ALA A 32 44.06 -13.43 -14.35
CA ALA A 32 42.84 -14.01 -13.85
C ALA A 32 43.14 -14.39 -12.39
N ALA A 33 42.58 -13.62 -11.46
CA ALA A 33 42.51 -14.04 -10.07
C ALA A 33 41.71 -15.34 -10.06
N ASN A 34 42.43 -16.45 -9.89
CA ASN A 34 41.85 -17.74 -9.56
C ASN A 34 41.13 -17.56 -8.22
N ASN A 35 39.81 -17.42 -8.24
CA ASN A 35 39.01 -17.34 -7.03
C ASN A 35 38.77 -18.77 -6.52
N ASP A 36 39.77 -19.31 -5.83
CA ASP A 36 39.62 -20.52 -5.03
C ASP A 36 38.80 -20.14 -3.78
N GLN A 37 37.49 -20.44 -3.83
CA GLN A 37 36.51 -20.35 -2.74
C GLN A 37 36.51 -21.53 -1.71
N PRO A 38 37.67 -22.06 -1.24
CA PRO A 38 37.73 -22.79 0.03
C PRO A 38 37.95 -21.87 1.25
N GLN A 39 38.55 -20.68 1.07
CA GLN A 39 39.07 -19.90 2.20
C GLN A 39 37.97 -19.18 3.00
N GLU A 40 36.87 -18.75 2.39
CA GLU A 40 35.79 -18.01 3.08
C GLU A 40 34.89 -18.90 3.93
N TRP A 41 34.55 -20.09 3.44
CA TRP A 41 33.82 -21.09 4.21
C TRP A 41 34.59 -21.47 5.48
N ASP A 42 35.86 -21.84 5.36
CA ASP A 42 36.64 -22.35 6.49
C ASP A 42 37.03 -21.27 7.51
N THR A 43 37.14 -19.99 7.09
CA THR A 43 37.57 -18.90 7.97
C THR A 43 36.43 -18.06 8.55
N LYS A 44 35.32 -17.87 7.82
CA LYS A 44 34.23 -16.97 8.24
C LYS A 44 32.92 -17.68 8.53
N VAL A 45 32.51 -18.65 7.72
CA VAL A 45 31.15 -19.24 7.80
C VAL A 45 31.10 -20.47 8.71
N ARG A 46 32.06 -21.38 8.58
CA ARG A 46 32.15 -22.63 9.36
C ARG A 46 32.15 -22.38 10.88
N PRO A 47 32.90 -21.40 11.43
CA PRO A 47 32.87 -21.13 12.87
C PRO A 47 31.48 -20.72 13.38
N ILE A 48 30.72 -19.98 12.58
CA ILE A 48 29.36 -19.55 12.94
C ILE A 48 28.42 -20.77 12.96
N PHE A 49 28.53 -21.66 11.97
CA PHE A 49 27.72 -22.88 11.92
C PHE A 49 28.05 -23.82 13.08
N GLU A 50 29.32 -24.00 13.39
CA GLU A 50 29.78 -24.82 14.54
C GLU A 50 29.27 -24.27 15.87
N GLN A 51 29.29 -22.94 16.03
CA GLN A 51 28.88 -22.28 17.27
C GLN A 51 27.37 -22.30 17.50
N PHE A 52 26.56 -22.08 16.46
CA PHE A 52 25.12 -21.81 16.61
C PHE A 52 24.19 -22.88 16.03
N CYS A 53 24.69 -23.75 15.15
CA CYS A 53 23.82 -24.63 14.34
C CYS A 53 24.11 -26.12 14.55
N VAL A 54 25.38 -26.51 14.56
CA VAL A 54 25.80 -27.92 14.53
C VAL A 54 25.42 -28.70 15.79
N GLN A 55 25.25 -28.05 16.94
CA GLN A 55 24.81 -28.72 18.16
C GLN A 55 23.45 -29.44 18.00
N CYS A 56 22.53 -28.82 17.26
CA CYS A 56 21.18 -29.35 17.02
C CYS A 56 20.98 -29.92 15.61
N HIS A 57 21.82 -29.52 14.65
CA HIS A 57 21.78 -29.90 13.24
C HIS A 57 23.11 -30.52 12.78
N GLY A 58 23.66 -31.44 13.57
CA GLY A 58 24.98 -32.04 13.38
C GLY A 58 24.98 -33.57 13.47
N PRO A 59 26.15 -34.21 13.65
CA PRO A 59 26.25 -35.66 13.62
C PRO A 59 25.40 -36.36 14.69
N GLU A 60 25.38 -35.80 15.89
CA GLU A 60 24.73 -36.36 17.09
C GLU A 60 23.22 -36.06 17.15
N THR A 61 22.80 -34.86 16.71
CA THR A 61 21.42 -34.38 16.77
C THR A 61 20.97 -33.88 15.41
N ARG A 62 19.80 -34.34 14.93
CA ARG A 62 19.25 -33.98 13.61
C ARG A 62 17.84 -33.42 13.74
N MET A 63 17.73 -32.24 14.33
CA MET A 63 16.43 -31.58 14.43
C MET A 63 15.88 -31.28 13.02
N ALA A 64 14.63 -31.71 12.77
CA ALA A 64 13.96 -31.62 11.47
C ALA A 64 14.78 -32.23 10.31
N GLY A 65 15.54 -33.30 10.56
CA GLY A 65 16.31 -34.03 9.56
C GLY A 65 17.52 -33.27 8.98
N LEU A 66 17.73 -32.02 9.39
CA LEU A 66 18.74 -31.12 8.86
C LEU A 66 20.15 -31.41 9.41
N ARG A 67 21.14 -31.37 8.52
CA ARG A 67 22.57 -31.57 8.82
C ARG A 67 23.43 -30.51 8.16
N LEU A 68 24.03 -29.63 8.97
CA LEU A 68 24.79 -28.46 8.54
C LEU A 68 26.32 -28.61 8.70
N ASP A 69 26.80 -29.74 9.23
CA ASP A 69 28.23 -30.02 9.42
C ASP A 69 28.94 -30.53 8.16
N ARG A 70 28.20 -30.91 7.11
CA ARG A 70 28.74 -31.35 5.82
C ARG A 70 28.02 -30.69 4.65
N ARG A 71 28.78 -30.34 3.62
CA ARG A 71 28.29 -29.68 2.40
C ARG A 71 27.16 -30.45 1.74
N GLU A 72 27.35 -31.75 1.52
CA GLU A 72 26.41 -32.58 0.75
C GLU A 72 25.04 -32.62 1.44
N THR A 73 25.02 -32.76 2.76
CA THR A 73 23.79 -32.83 3.54
C THR A 73 23.18 -31.46 3.79
N ALA A 74 23.99 -30.40 3.89
CA ALA A 74 23.49 -29.03 4.04
C ALA A 74 22.77 -28.55 2.78
N LEU A 75 23.27 -28.93 1.59
CA LEU A 75 22.63 -28.65 0.30
C LEU A 75 21.41 -29.52 0.03
N GLN A 76 21.33 -30.72 0.61
CA GLN A 76 20.13 -31.57 0.57
C GLN A 76 18.96 -30.93 1.34
N GLY A 77 19.24 -30.20 2.43
CA GLY A 77 18.25 -29.46 3.19
C GLY A 77 17.67 -30.23 4.39
N SER A 78 16.47 -29.84 4.80
CA SER A 78 15.75 -30.38 5.96
C SER A 78 14.49 -31.14 5.52
N ASP A 79 13.79 -31.73 6.48
CA ASP A 79 12.44 -32.26 6.28
C ASP A 79 11.47 -31.18 5.74
N ASN A 80 11.75 -29.90 5.97
CA ASN A 80 10.92 -28.78 5.49
C ASN A 80 11.37 -28.20 4.14
N GLY A 81 12.25 -28.87 3.39
CA GLY A 81 12.74 -28.37 2.10
C GLY A 81 14.21 -27.95 2.11
N ARG A 82 14.66 -27.38 0.98
CA ARG A 82 16.01 -26.84 0.84
C ARG A 82 16.23 -25.68 1.82
N VAL A 83 17.31 -25.77 2.57
CA VAL A 83 17.66 -24.75 3.59
C VAL A 83 18.58 -23.69 3.01
N ILE A 84 19.42 -24.06 2.05
CA ILE A 84 20.37 -23.19 1.35
C ILE A 84 20.04 -23.24 -0.15
N ILE A 85 19.82 -22.08 -0.76
CA ILE A 85 19.64 -21.90 -2.21
C ILE A 85 20.79 -21.02 -2.69
N ALA A 86 21.77 -21.63 -3.37
CA ALA A 86 22.94 -20.94 -3.88
C ALA A 86 22.54 -19.74 -4.76
N LYS A 87 23.24 -18.61 -4.58
CA LYS A 87 23.00 -17.32 -5.25
C LYS A 87 21.68 -16.63 -4.89
N GLN A 88 20.92 -17.15 -3.92
CA GLN A 88 19.62 -16.61 -3.52
C GLN A 88 19.43 -16.65 -2.00
N SER A 89 20.20 -15.84 -1.26
CA SER A 89 20.14 -15.76 0.20
C SER A 89 18.75 -15.38 0.72
N SER A 90 18.07 -14.42 0.08
CA SER A 90 16.73 -13.96 0.44
C SER A 90 15.64 -15.04 0.33
N ARG A 91 15.84 -16.02 -0.56
CA ARG A 91 14.95 -17.17 -0.76
C ARG A 91 15.37 -18.38 0.07
N SER A 92 16.54 -18.37 0.67
CA SER A 92 17.05 -19.46 1.50
C SER A 92 16.34 -19.48 2.85
N LEU A 93 15.74 -20.61 3.20
CA LEU A 93 15.06 -20.80 4.48
C LEU A 93 16.00 -20.54 5.67
N LEU A 94 17.30 -20.81 5.51
CA LEU A 94 18.30 -20.50 6.53
C LEU A 94 18.26 -19.02 6.95
N ILE A 95 18.30 -18.09 5.99
CA ILE A 95 18.31 -16.65 6.27
C ILE A 95 16.96 -16.21 6.83
N GLN A 96 15.84 -16.71 6.29
CA GLN A 96 14.51 -16.39 6.80
C GLN A 96 14.35 -16.76 8.29
N ARG A 97 14.95 -17.87 8.71
CA ARG A 97 14.90 -18.38 10.10
C ARG A 97 15.87 -17.63 11.01
N LEU A 98 17.04 -17.27 10.48
CA LEU A 98 18.05 -16.47 11.18
C LEU A 98 17.66 -14.99 11.31
N SER A 99 16.77 -14.48 10.46
CA SER A 99 16.28 -13.10 10.51
C SER A 99 14.91 -12.94 11.21
N ALA A 100 14.23 -14.03 11.56
CA ALA A 100 12.95 -13.98 12.27
C ALA A 100 13.10 -13.44 13.71
N PRO A 101 12.14 -12.68 14.28
CA PRO A 101 12.24 -12.20 15.67
C PRO A 101 12.50 -13.34 16.66
N ALA A 102 13.33 -13.14 17.69
CA ALA A 102 13.71 -14.22 18.62
C ALA A 102 12.52 -14.84 19.39
N ALA A 103 11.42 -14.11 19.53
CA ALA A 103 10.18 -14.60 20.13
C ALA A 103 9.31 -15.43 19.16
N ASP A 104 9.65 -15.49 17.88
CA ASP A 104 8.94 -16.27 16.87
C ASP A 104 9.25 -17.77 17.05
N SER A 105 8.21 -18.61 17.03
CA SER A 105 8.36 -20.08 17.15
C SER A 105 9.11 -20.72 15.98
N LEU A 106 9.25 -19.98 14.87
CA LEU A 106 9.99 -20.38 13.69
C LEU A 106 11.44 -19.90 13.71
N ALA A 107 11.83 -19.01 14.63
CA ALA A 107 13.19 -18.51 14.71
C ALA A 107 14.19 -19.60 15.13
N MET A 108 15.37 -19.55 14.52
CA MET A 108 16.47 -20.45 14.83
C MET A 108 17.74 -19.63 15.13
N PRO A 109 18.54 -20.00 16.15
CA PRO A 109 18.27 -21.02 17.17
C PRO A 109 17.07 -20.66 18.06
N PRO A 110 16.37 -21.65 18.63
CA PRO A 110 15.13 -21.42 19.38
C PRO A 110 15.38 -20.62 20.67
N LEU A 111 14.33 -19.92 21.13
CA LEU A 111 14.39 -19.02 22.29
C LEU A 111 15.13 -19.65 23.48
N GLY A 112 16.14 -18.94 23.99
CA GLY A 112 17.00 -19.40 25.09
C GLY A 112 18.36 -19.97 24.64
N ASN A 113 18.59 -20.16 23.34
CA ASN A 113 19.89 -20.55 22.79
C ASN A 113 20.67 -19.36 22.24
N PRO A 114 22.02 -19.41 22.23
CA PRO A 114 22.84 -18.38 21.60
C PRO A 114 22.48 -18.25 20.12
N ARG A 115 22.37 -17.01 19.62
CA ARG A 115 21.99 -16.72 18.23
C ARG A 115 23.10 -15.94 17.53
N PRO A 116 23.33 -16.15 16.23
CA PRO A 116 24.23 -15.31 15.46
C PRO A 116 23.77 -13.85 15.50
N GLY A 117 24.70 -12.91 15.67
CA GLY A 117 24.43 -11.48 15.52
C GLY A 117 24.22 -11.07 14.07
N GLU A 118 23.73 -9.86 13.83
CA GLU A 118 23.40 -9.35 12.48
C GLU A 118 24.59 -9.45 11.50
N GLU A 119 25.79 -9.11 11.96
CA GLU A 119 27.00 -9.23 11.14
C GLU A 119 27.30 -10.67 10.73
N GLN A 120 27.09 -11.63 11.63
CA GLN A 120 27.28 -13.05 11.34
C GLN A 120 26.22 -13.57 10.36
N ILE A 121 24.99 -13.06 10.45
CA ILE A 121 23.92 -13.38 9.49
C ILE A 121 24.26 -12.81 8.11
N ARG A 122 24.80 -11.58 8.03
CA ARG A 122 25.28 -10.98 6.78
C ARG A 122 26.41 -11.79 6.14
N ILE A 123 27.36 -12.27 6.94
CA ILE A 123 28.44 -13.16 6.46
C ILE A 123 27.85 -14.44 5.85
N ILE A 124 26.85 -15.06 6.49
CA ILE A 124 26.18 -16.25 5.95
C ILE A 124 25.42 -15.90 4.66
N ALA A 125 24.70 -14.79 4.62
CA ALA A 125 23.94 -14.37 3.45
C ALA A 125 24.85 -14.09 2.25
N GLY A 126 25.93 -13.34 2.44
CA GLY A 126 26.92 -13.05 1.41
C GLY A 126 27.56 -14.31 0.83
N TRP A 127 27.95 -15.25 1.70
CA TRP A 127 28.45 -16.55 1.25
C TRP A 127 27.43 -17.34 0.42
N ILE A 128 26.14 -17.33 0.79
CA ILE A 128 25.09 -17.97 -0.02
C ILE A 128 24.97 -17.28 -1.39
N ASP A 129 25.00 -15.94 -1.42
CA ASP A 129 24.86 -15.16 -2.64
C ASP A 129 26.05 -15.31 -3.60
N GLU A 130 27.24 -15.55 -3.07
CA GLU A 130 28.43 -15.91 -3.85
C GLU A 130 28.36 -17.32 -4.45
N GLY A 131 27.32 -18.08 -4.11
CA GLY A 131 27.06 -19.42 -4.63
C GLY A 131 27.25 -20.54 -3.62
N ALA A 132 27.42 -20.20 -2.34
CA ALA A 132 27.79 -21.13 -1.27
C ALA A 132 29.10 -21.88 -1.61
N TRP A 133 29.19 -23.18 -1.38
CA TRP A 133 30.38 -23.96 -1.76
C TRP A 133 30.58 -24.02 -3.28
N PRO A 134 31.84 -23.98 -3.79
CA PRO A 134 32.12 -24.10 -5.21
C PRO A 134 31.56 -25.41 -5.79
N ALA A 135 31.11 -25.37 -7.04
CA ALA A 135 30.76 -26.56 -7.80
C ALA A 135 32.05 -27.25 -8.26
N ASP A 136 32.20 -28.55 -8.01
CA ASP A 136 33.28 -29.32 -8.60
C ASP A 136 33.14 -29.27 -10.13
N LYS A 137 34.22 -28.86 -10.82
CA LYS A 137 34.30 -28.92 -12.28
C LYS A 137 34.35 -30.39 -12.71
N GLN A 138 33.21 -30.93 -13.15
CA GLN A 138 33.11 -31.82 -14.32
C GLN A 138 31.63 -32.11 -14.63
N GLU A 139 31.07 -31.36 -15.57
CA GLU A 139 30.03 -31.85 -16.47
C GLU A 139 30.68 -32.13 -17.83
N GLY A 140 30.64 -33.38 -18.29
CA GLY A 140 30.89 -33.77 -19.69
C GLY A 140 32.09 -34.67 -19.97
N ASP A 141 31.95 -35.99 -19.77
CA ASP A 141 32.03 -37.03 -20.82
C ASP A 141 32.04 -38.45 -20.21
N ALA A 142 31.36 -39.38 -20.89
CA ALA A 142 30.79 -40.60 -20.33
C ALA A 142 31.70 -41.86 -20.29
N ALA A 143 31.20 -42.85 -19.53
CA ALA A 143 31.48 -44.30 -19.49
C ALA A 143 32.59 -44.75 -18.50
N SER A 144 32.40 -45.75 -17.63
CA SER A 144 31.47 -46.87 -17.63
C SER A 144 31.21 -47.39 -16.21
N GLY A 145 29.98 -47.20 -15.73
CA GLY A 145 29.41 -47.88 -14.57
C GLY A 145 27.94 -47.55 -14.61
N LYS A 146 27.08 -48.55 -14.88
CA LYS A 146 25.64 -48.35 -15.14
C LYS A 146 25.04 -47.39 -14.09
N ALA A 147 24.69 -46.19 -14.53
CA ALA A 147 23.86 -45.27 -13.77
C ALA A 147 22.49 -45.91 -13.55
N PRO A 148 21.86 -45.79 -12.36
CA PRO A 148 20.45 -46.07 -12.24
C PRO A 148 19.72 -45.10 -13.19
N GLU A 149 18.91 -45.63 -14.09
CA GLU A 149 18.06 -44.84 -14.97
C GLU A 149 17.33 -43.75 -14.17
N GLN A 150 17.58 -42.49 -14.50
CA GLN A 150 16.68 -41.42 -14.09
C GLN A 150 15.34 -41.65 -14.82
N PRO A 151 14.21 -41.81 -14.10
CA PRO A 151 12.94 -41.98 -14.76
C PRO A 151 12.60 -40.70 -15.54
N LYS A 152 12.22 -40.86 -16.81
CA LYS A 152 11.77 -39.79 -17.71
C LYS A 152 10.87 -38.79 -16.95
N ALA A 153 11.32 -37.54 -16.84
CA ALA A 153 10.59 -36.49 -16.14
C ALA A 153 9.24 -36.26 -16.82
N TYR A 154 8.16 -36.48 -16.06
CA TYR A 154 6.81 -36.12 -16.47
C TYR A 154 6.67 -34.60 -16.25
N GLN A 155 7.00 -33.79 -17.26
CA GLN A 155 6.73 -32.35 -17.22
C GLN A 155 5.22 -32.13 -17.33
N VAL A 156 4.58 -31.72 -16.25
CA VAL A 156 3.13 -31.49 -16.22
C VAL A 156 2.79 -30.08 -16.68
N LEU A 157 3.59 -29.10 -16.28
CA LEU A 157 3.42 -27.70 -16.69
C LEU A 157 4.36 -27.38 -17.85
N SER A 158 3.78 -26.92 -18.97
CA SER A 158 4.53 -26.48 -20.15
C SER A 158 3.81 -25.31 -20.82
N GLY A 159 4.56 -24.45 -21.52
CA GLY A 159 4.03 -23.24 -22.17
C GLY A 159 4.19 -21.95 -21.36
N PRO A 160 3.71 -20.81 -21.87
CA PRO A 160 3.76 -19.52 -21.18
C PRO A 160 2.75 -19.47 -20.03
N ALA A 161 3.14 -18.92 -18.88
CA ALA A 161 2.28 -18.83 -17.67
C ALA A 161 0.91 -18.18 -17.92
N LYS A 162 0.80 -17.32 -18.95
CA LYS A 162 -0.44 -16.65 -19.35
C LYS A 162 -1.49 -17.60 -19.94
N GLU A 163 -1.10 -18.76 -20.44
CA GLU A 163 -2.01 -19.70 -21.12
C GLU A 163 -2.39 -20.90 -20.24
N LEU A 164 -1.78 -21.03 -19.04
CA LEU A 164 -2.09 -22.10 -18.09
C LEU A 164 -3.50 -21.90 -17.52
N THR A 165 -4.35 -22.91 -17.65
CA THR A 165 -5.66 -22.96 -17.00
C THR A 165 -5.66 -23.98 -15.87
N PHE A 166 -6.59 -23.82 -14.93
CA PHE A 166 -6.65 -24.72 -13.80
C PHE A 166 -6.93 -26.17 -14.23
N GLU A 167 -7.92 -26.37 -15.09
CA GLU A 167 -8.41 -27.69 -15.48
C GLU A 167 -7.39 -28.48 -16.30
N LYS A 168 -6.64 -27.79 -17.17
CA LYS A 168 -5.76 -28.43 -18.15
C LYS A 168 -4.36 -28.67 -17.63
N GLU A 169 -3.77 -27.73 -16.89
CA GLU A 169 -2.37 -27.82 -16.48
C GLU A 169 -2.20 -27.95 -14.95
N ILE A 170 -2.91 -27.14 -14.17
CA ILE A 170 -2.70 -27.07 -12.71
C ILE A 170 -3.32 -28.25 -11.98
N HIS A 171 -4.53 -28.66 -12.35
CA HIS A 171 -5.21 -29.79 -11.72
C HIS A 171 -4.44 -31.11 -11.96
N PRO A 172 -3.93 -31.41 -13.17
CA PRO A 172 -3.01 -32.54 -13.37
C PRO A 172 -1.71 -32.41 -12.57
N PHE A 173 -1.17 -31.20 -12.40
CA PHE A 173 0.04 -30.96 -11.59
C PHE A 173 -0.20 -31.34 -10.13
N LEU A 174 -1.29 -30.87 -9.54
CA LEU A 174 -1.67 -31.18 -8.15
C LEU A 174 -1.97 -32.67 -7.97
N ARG A 175 -2.64 -33.29 -8.94
CA ARG A 175 -2.87 -34.74 -8.92
C ARG A 175 -1.56 -35.53 -8.94
N HIS A 176 -0.57 -35.09 -9.71
CA HIS A 176 0.68 -35.81 -9.87
C HIS A 176 1.62 -35.69 -8.66
N TYR A 177 1.70 -34.49 -8.07
CA TYR A 177 2.68 -34.16 -7.03
C TYR A 177 2.10 -34.07 -5.61
N CYS A 178 0.78 -33.85 -5.45
CA CYS A 178 0.21 -33.46 -4.15
C CYS A 178 -0.83 -34.47 -3.59
N TYR A 179 -1.68 -35.07 -4.43
CA TYR A 179 -2.85 -35.83 -3.94
C TYR A 179 -2.49 -37.15 -3.22
N ASP A 180 -1.31 -37.70 -3.47
CA ASP A 180 -0.86 -38.92 -2.78
C ASP A 180 -0.82 -38.71 -1.24
N CYS A 181 -0.44 -37.52 -0.78
CA CYS A 181 -0.31 -37.15 0.65
C CYS A 181 -1.37 -36.13 1.13
N HIS A 182 -1.91 -35.32 0.23
CA HIS A 182 -2.89 -34.25 0.51
C HIS A 182 -4.22 -34.44 -0.25
N GLY A 183 -4.61 -35.67 -0.56
CA GLY A 183 -5.89 -36.00 -1.19
C GLY A 183 -7.05 -36.11 -0.18
N LYS A 184 -8.22 -36.59 -0.63
CA LYS A 184 -9.38 -36.84 0.26
C LYS A 184 -9.11 -37.92 1.31
N GLN A 185 -8.31 -38.92 0.95
CA GLN A 185 -8.00 -40.07 1.79
C GLN A 185 -6.73 -39.88 2.64
N SER A 186 -5.88 -38.92 2.27
CA SER A 186 -4.58 -38.63 2.89
C SER A 186 -4.56 -37.14 3.26
N ARG A 187 -4.67 -36.80 4.55
CA ARG A 187 -4.76 -35.41 5.03
C ARG A 187 -3.52 -35.00 5.82
N GLU A 188 -2.34 -35.18 5.23
CA GLU A 188 -1.10 -34.78 5.91
C GLU A 188 -1.13 -33.27 6.23
N GLY A 189 -0.74 -32.91 7.46
CA GLY A 189 -0.81 -31.53 7.94
C GLY A 189 -2.23 -30.94 8.05
N GLY A 190 -3.27 -31.77 8.00
CA GLY A 190 -4.67 -31.32 8.04
C GLY A 190 -5.18 -30.69 6.74
N LEU A 191 -4.42 -30.77 5.65
CA LEU A 191 -4.74 -30.18 4.35
C LEU A 191 -5.19 -31.24 3.34
N ALA A 192 -6.36 -31.03 2.71
CA ALA A 192 -6.88 -31.87 1.62
C ALA A 192 -7.07 -31.03 0.34
N ILE A 193 -6.02 -30.92 -0.45
CA ILE A 193 -5.96 -30.09 -1.68
C ILE A 193 -7.02 -30.54 -2.69
N GLU A 194 -7.31 -31.84 -2.76
CA GLU A 194 -8.30 -32.43 -3.66
C GLU A 194 -9.73 -31.90 -3.41
N GLU A 195 -10.10 -31.60 -2.16
CA GLU A 195 -11.43 -31.04 -1.84
C GLU A 195 -11.57 -29.61 -2.36
N TYR A 196 -10.49 -28.83 -2.29
CA TYR A 196 -10.48 -27.45 -2.76
C TYR A 196 -10.35 -27.36 -4.28
N SER A 197 -9.67 -28.33 -4.90
CA SER A 197 -9.55 -28.40 -6.36
C SER A 197 -10.85 -28.82 -7.03
N ASP A 198 -11.63 -29.71 -6.41
CA ASP A 198 -12.90 -30.17 -6.96
C ASP A 198 -14.00 -29.10 -6.90
N GLN A 199 -13.86 -28.15 -5.97
CA GLN A 199 -14.74 -26.99 -5.83
C GLN A 199 -14.32 -25.83 -6.76
N TRP A 200 -13.42 -26.07 -7.71
CA TRP A 200 -13.01 -25.08 -8.70
C TRP A 200 -14.01 -24.99 -9.86
N PRO A 201 -14.45 -23.79 -10.30
CA PRO A 201 -14.22 -22.48 -9.71
C PRO A 201 -15.34 -22.10 -8.70
N GLY A 202 -15.00 -21.96 -7.41
CA GLY A 202 -15.94 -21.51 -6.38
C GLY A 202 -16.04 -19.98 -6.31
N GLU A 203 -17.25 -19.46 -6.06
CA GLU A 203 -17.61 -18.04 -6.19
C GLU A 203 -17.06 -17.10 -5.09
N GLU A 204 -16.43 -17.61 -4.02
CA GLU A 204 -15.98 -16.78 -2.90
C GLU A 204 -14.45 -16.71 -2.72
N LEU A 205 -13.89 -15.51 -2.86
CA LEU A 205 -12.48 -15.18 -2.62
C LEU A 205 -12.03 -15.38 -1.16
N GLY A 206 -12.94 -15.35 -0.19
CA GLY A 206 -12.65 -15.18 1.23
C GLY A 206 -11.72 -16.26 1.83
N SER A 207 -12.26 -17.43 2.15
CA SER A 207 -11.49 -18.53 2.75
C SER A 207 -10.55 -19.23 1.76
N TRP A 208 -10.81 -19.05 0.46
CA TRP A 208 -10.08 -19.66 -0.64
C TRP A 208 -8.64 -19.13 -0.75
N HIS A 209 -8.42 -17.81 -0.70
CA HIS A 209 -7.09 -17.23 -0.94
C HIS A 209 -6.06 -17.68 0.13
N GLN A 210 -6.48 -17.78 1.40
CA GLN A 210 -5.57 -18.06 2.52
C GLN A 210 -4.93 -19.45 2.42
N GLN A 211 -5.66 -20.42 1.85
CA GLN A 211 -5.15 -21.78 1.69
C GLN A 211 -4.29 -21.90 0.43
N TRP A 212 -4.73 -21.32 -0.67
CA TRP A 212 -3.97 -21.34 -1.92
C TRP A 212 -2.67 -20.53 -1.84
N GLU A 213 -2.63 -19.45 -1.06
CA GLU A 213 -1.39 -18.70 -0.79
C GLU A 213 -0.36 -19.55 -0.02
N LYS A 214 -0.81 -20.35 0.95
CA LYS A 214 0.06 -21.31 1.65
C LYS A 214 0.59 -22.39 0.71
N ILE A 215 -0.27 -22.91 -0.17
CA ILE A 215 0.11 -23.92 -1.19
C ILE A 215 1.13 -23.32 -2.17
N ALA A 216 0.85 -22.14 -2.73
CA ALA A 216 1.74 -21.45 -3.65
C ALA A 216 3.10 -21.15 -3.01
N ARG A 217 3.12 -20.68 -1.77
CA ARG A 217 4.35 -20.47 -1.02
C ARG A 217 5.11 -21.78 -0.81
N ALA A 218 4.45 -22.87 -0.42
CA ALA A 218 5.11 -24.15 -0.21
C ALA A 218 5.70 -24.76 -1.50
N VAL A 219 5.02 -24.60 -2.63
CA VAL A 219 5.49 -25.07 -3.94
C VAL A 219 6.66 -24.22 -4.45
N THR A 220 6.54 -22.89 -4.38
CA THR A 220 7.55 -21.94 -4.87
C THR A 220 8.84 -21.97 -4.04
N THR A 221 8.73 -22.19 -2.72
CA THR A 221 9.89 -22.26 -1.81
C THR A 221 10.60 -23.61 -1.79
N GLY A 222 10.09 -24.64 -2.46
CA GLY A 222 10.73 -25.96 -2.39
C GLY A 222 10.31 -26.81 -1.18
N ALA A 223 9.44 -26.31 -0.29
CA ALA A 223 9.05 -26.99 0.93
C ALA A 223 8.14 -28.21 0.66
N MET A 224 7.32 -28.13 -0.39
CA MET A 224 6.45 -29.22 -0.84
C MET A 224 6.60 -29.50 -2.34
N PRO A 225 6.46 -30.76 -2.79
CA PRO A 225 6.37 -31.99 -1.97
C PRO A 225 7.63 -32.21 -1.13
N HIS A 226 7.50 -32.84 0.05
CA HIS A 226 8.61 -33.05 1.00
C HIS A 226 9.84 -33.64 0.27
N PRO A 227 11.08 -33.18 0.54
CA PRO A 227 12.27 -33.60 -0.23
C PRO A 227 12.51 -35.11 -0.34
N SER A 228 12.04 -35.88 0.64
CA SER A 228 12.08 -37.35 0.63
C SER A 228 11.14 -38.02 -0.38
N GLN A 229 10.19 -37.26 -0.96
CA GLN A 229 9.23 -37.78 -1.93
C GLN A 229 9.91 -38.03 -3.28
N LYS A 230 9.57 -39.17 -3.88
CA LYS A 230 10.15 -39.61 -5.17
C LYS A 230 9.76 -38.69 -6.33
N ARG A 231 8.62 -37.99 -6.24
CA ARG A 231 8.13 -37.07 -7.26
C ARG A 231 8.35 -35.64 -6.79
N GLN A 232 9.14 -34.90 -7.54
CA GLN A 232 9.46 -33.50 -7.27
C GLN A 232 9.23 -32.67 -8.53
N PRO A 233 8.48 -31.56 -8.43
CA PRO A 233 8.41 -30.57 -9.49
C PRO A 233 9.81 -30.01 -9.79
N SER A 234 10.09 -29.81 -11.08
CA SER A 234 11.27 -29.06 -11.53
C SER A 234 11.19 -27.59 -11.09
N GLU A 235 12.33 -26.90 -11.03
CA GLU A 235 12.38 -25.47 -10.69
C GLU A 235 11.51 -24.62 -11.63
N LYS A 236 11.52 -24.96 -12.93
CA LYS A 236 10.68 -24.32 -13.94
C LYS A 236 9.18 -24.54 -13.69
N GLU A 237 8.77 -25.73 -13.28
CA GLU A 237 7.36 -25.99 -12.93
C GLU A 237 6.93 -25.23 -11.66
N ARG A 238 7.83 -25.08 -10.68
CA ARG A 238 7.57 -24.28 -9.47
C ARG A 238 7.39 -22.80 -9.80
N GLU A 239 8.23 -22.26 -10.67
CA GLU A 239 8.12 -20.88 -11.16
C GLU A 239 6.82 -20.67 -11.94
N LEU A 240 6.50 -21.58 -12.87
CA LEU A 240 5.24 -21.52 -13.65
C LEU A 240 4.00 -21.59 -12.75
N PHE A 241 4.03 -22.43 -11.71
CA PHE A 241 2.95 -22.50 -10.72
C PHE A 241 2.79 -21.18 -9.94
N GLY A 242 3.91 -20.57 -9.53
CA GLY A 242 3.91 -19.26 -8.86
C GLY A 242 3.34 -18.16 -9.74
N LEU A 243 3.82 -18.05 -10.98
CA LEU A 243 3.35 -17.05 -11.94
C LEU A 243 1.86 -17.24 -12.31
N TRP A 244 1.41 -18.49 -12.45
CA TRP A 244 0.00 -18.79 -12.63
C TRP A 244 -0.82 -18.34 -11.41
N PHE A 245 -0.37 -18.65 -10.19
CA PHE A 245 -1.08 -18.26 -8.97
C PHE A 245 -1.15 -16.74 -8.82
N GLU A 246 -0.06 -16.02 -9.07
CA GLU A 246 -0.04 -14.55 -9.08
C GLU A 246 -1.01 -13.98 -10.11
N LYS A 247 -1.06 -14.56 -11.32
CA LYS A 247 -2.02 -14.16 -12.35
C LYS A 247 -3.46 -14.47 -11.97
N GLU A 248 -3.75 -15.61 -11.35
CA GLU A 248 -5.10 -15.95 -10.88
C GLU A 248 -5.53 -15.08 -9.70
N MET A 249 -4.59 -14.77 -8.80
CA MET A 249 -4.83 -13.78 -7.77
C MET A 249 -5.08 -12.42 -8.40
N GLU A 250 -4.26 -11.99 -9.37
CA GLU A 250 -4.49 -10.75 -10.10
C GLU A 250 -5.83 -10.79 -10.81
N SER A 251 -6.24 -11.85 -11.52
CA SER A 251 -7.53 -11.93 -12.23
C SER A 251 -8.73 -11.90 -11.29
N ARG A 252 -8.59 -12.46 -10.09
CA ARG A 252 -9.64 -12.47 -9.04
C ARG A 252 -9.62 -11.21 -8.17
N ILE A 253 -8.48 -10.52 -8.06
CA ILE A 253 -8.30 -9.24 -7.35
C ILE A 253 -8.62 -8.06 -8.28
N THR A 254 -8.26 -8.16 -9.56
CA THR A 254 -8.71 -7.25 -10.60
C THR A 254 -10.20 -7.42 -10.70
N PRO A 255 -10.96 -6.33 -10.58
CA PRO A 255 -12.38 -6.45 -10.40
C PRO A 255 -12.99 -7.15 -11.63
N ASP A 256 -13.67 -8.29 -11.42
CA ASP A 256 -15.06 -8.18 -11.83
C ASP A 256 -15.59 -7.02 -10.98
N SER A 257 -16.06 -5.98 -11.65
CA SER A 257 -16.53 -4.65 -11.21
C SER A 257 -17.35 -4.57 -9.89
N SER A 258 -17.51 -5.68 -9.18
CA SER A 258 -18.48 -5.94 -8.16
C SER A 258 -17.93 -6.50 -6.85
N ARG A 259 -16.77 -6.04 -6.35
CA ARG A 259 -16.53 -6.24 -4.92
C ARG A 259 -17.61 -5.50 -4.15
N ALA A 260 -18.42 -6.28 -3.44
CA ALA A 260 -19.37 -5.78 -2.46
C ALA A 260 -18.83 -4.57 -1.75
N SER A 261 -19.58 -3.48 -1.83
CA SER A 261 -19.69 -2.78 -0.58
C SER A 261 -20.54 -3.60 0.38
N ASN A 262 -20.03 -3.85 1.58
CA ASN A 262 -20.91 -3.94 2.73
C ASN A 262 -21.48 -2.52 2.92
N ALA A 263 -22.42 -2.06 2.06
CA ALA A 263 -22.82 -0.66 1.98
C ALA A 263 -23.11 -0.13 3.38
N ARG A 264 -22.18 0.67 3.84
CA ARG A 264 -22.23 1.35 5.11
C ARG A 264 -22.21 2.79 4.71
N LEU A 265 -23.31 3.47 4.98
CA LEU A 265 -23.42 4.90 4.86
C LEU A 265 -22.24 5.52 5.63
N ARG A 266 -21.23 5.98 4.88
CA ARG A 266 -19.99 6.51 5.45
C ARG A 266 -20.06 8.02 5.37
N GLN A 267 -19.84 8.67 6.50
CA GLN A 267 -19.72 10.12 6.55
C GLN A 267 -18.35 10.55 6.02
N MET A 268 -18.27 11.70 5.36
CA MET A 268 -16.97 12.30 5.06
C MET A 268 -16.23 12.60 6.37
N THR A 269 -14.91 12.38 6.41
CA THR A 269 -14.09 12.85 7.52
C THR A 269 -14.04 14.38 7.55
N LEU A 270 -13.52 14.97 8.62
CA LEU A 270 -13.37 16.43 8.72
C LEU A 270 -12.56 17.01 7.54
N PHE A 271 -11.46 16.37 7.16
CA PHE A 271 -10.61 16.78 6.04
C PHE A 271 -11.30 16.60 4.69
N GLU A 272 -12.01 15.49 4.52
CA GLU A 272 -12.77 15.23 3.30
C GLU A 272 -13.90 16.24 3.12
N TYR A 273 -14.55 16.65 4.21
CA TYR A 273 -15.56 17.70 4.19
C TYR A 273 -14.94 19.03 3.73
N ASP A 274 -13.84 19.46 4.35
CA ASP A 274 -13.16 20.72 3.99
C ASP A 274 -12.66 20.72 2.55
N ASN A 275 -12.03 19.62 2.11
CA ASN A 275 -11.59 19.48 0.72
C ASN A 275 -12.79 19.52 -0.24
N THR A 276 -13.91 18.88 0.10
CA THR A 276 -15.12 18.91 -0.73
C THR A 276 -15.69 20.32 -0.83
N VAL A 277 -15.78 21.04 0.29
CA VAL A 277 -16.22 22.44 0.30
C VAL A 277 -15.27 23.31 -0.52
N ARG A 278 -13.95 23.12 -0.38
CA ARG A 278 -12.93 23.86 -1.15
C ARG A 278 -13.04 23.62 -2.65
N GLU A 279 -13.29 22.40 -3.10
CA GLU A 279 -13.47 22.09 -4.53
C GLU A 279 -14.81 22.62 -5.10
N LEU A 280 -15.87 22.65 -4.29
CA LEU A 280 -17.16 23.18 -4.73
C LEU A 280 -17.18 24.71 -4.79
N THR A 281 -16.49 25.36 -3.85
CA THR A 281 -16.59 26.81 -3.63
C THR A 281 -15.33 27.59 -4.02
N GLY A 282 -14.17 26.93 -4.08
CA GLY A 282 -12.87 27.59 -4.20
C GLY A 282 -12.38 28.24 -2.91
N LEU A 283 -13.06 28.04 -1.78
CA LEU A 283 -12.76 28.69 -0.50
C LEU A 283 -12.26 27.71 0.55
N ASP A 284 -11.29 28.14 1.34
CA ASP A 284 -10.82 27.42 2.52
C ASP A 284 -11.47 28.01 3.78
N LEU A 285 -12.53 27.37 4.27
CA LEU A 285 -13.39 27.90 5.34
C LEU A 285 -13.16 27.22 6.71
N ASP A 286 -12.33 26.17 6.76
CA ASP A 286 -12.05 25.37 7.97
C ASP A 286 -13.32 25.02 8.77
N LEU A 287 -14.22 24.23 8.15
CA LEU A 287 -15.52 23.86 8.70
C LEU A 287 -15.54 22.42 9.23
N GLY A 288 -14.52 21.62 8.94
CA GLY A 288 -14.37 20.25 9.44
C GLY A 288 -14.35 20.21 10.96
N SER A 289 -13.61 21.12 11.59
CA SER A 289 -13.54 21.27 13.05
C SER A 289 -14.89 21.63 13.68
N LEU A 290 -15.71 22.43 12.98
CA LEU A 290 -17.07 22.79 13.40
C LEU A 290 -18.02 21.59 13.34
N THR A 291 -17.96 20.82 12.27
CA THR A 291 -18.88 19.69 12.03
C THR A 291 -18.52 18.47 12.87
N GLN A 292 -17.22 18.25 13.13
CA GLN A 292 -16.67 17.09 13.83
C GLN A 292 -15.65 17.50 14.91
N PRO A 293 -16.08 18.22 15.98
CA PRO A 293 -15.17 18.65 17.04
C PRO A 293 -14.63 17.45 17.82
N GLY A 294 -13.31 17.43 18.05
CA GLY A 294 -12.61 16.30 18.66
C GLY A 294 -12.48 15.09 17.74
N GLY A 295 -12.68 15.27 16.43
CA GLY A 295 -12.65 14.24 15.39
C GLY A 295 -11.28 13.60 15.12
N THR A 296 -10.44 13.46 16.13
CA THR A 296 -9.25 12.60 16.09
C THR A 296 -9.65 11.21 16.56
N ALA A 297 -9.28 10.17 15.80
CA ALA A 297 -9.52 8.80 16.23
C ALA A 297 -8.87 8.58 17.60
N SER A 298 -9.68 8.29 18.63
CA SER A 298 -9.16 7.80 19.90
C SER A 298 -8.41 6.50 19.63
N ASP A 299 -7.13 6.47 19.94
CA ASP A 299 -6.28 5.27 19.97
C ASP A 299 -6.05 4.50 18.65
N GLY A 300 -6.04 5.19 17.51
CA GLY A 300 -5.33 4.72 16.31
C GLY A 300 -6.15 3.89 15.32
N GLY A 301 -7.45 4.15 15.24
CA GLY A 301 -8.28 3.75 14.10
C GLY A 301 -8.19 4.74 12.93
N PHE A 302 -8.65 4.33 11.75
CA PHE A 302 -8.88 5.26 10.64
C PHE A 302 -10.13 6.10 10.89
N LEU A 303 -10.08 7.38 10.52
CA LEU A 303 -11.21 8.30 10.64
C LEU A 303 -12.40 7.94 9.76
N ASN A 304 -12.26 7.02 8.80
CA ASN A 304 -13.26 6.68 7.79
C ASN A 304 -14.13 5.47 8.13
N GLN A 305 -14.13 5.03 9.40
CA GLN A 305 -14.91 3.87 9.84
C GLN A 305 -16.40 4.18 9.97
N GLY A 306 -17.18 3.86 8.93
CA GLY A 306 -18.62 4.20 8.87
C GLY A 306 -19.49 3.66 10.03
N LEU A 307 -19.08 2.58 10.72
CA LEU A 307 -19.81 2.05 11.88
C LEU A 307 -19.77 2.99 13.12
N GLU A 308 -18.74 3.82 13.21
CA GLU A 308 -18.51 4.72 14.35
C GLU A 308 -19.05 6.14 14.07
N MET A 309 -19.48 6.41 12.84
CA MET A 309 -19.95 7.71 12.35
C MET A 309 -21.47 7.90 12.54
N GLN A 310 -21.94 7.84 13.78
CA GLN A 310 -23.36 8.09 14.07
C GLN A 310 -23.71 9.58 13.98
N LEU A 311 -24.89 9.88 13.42
CA LEU A 311 -25.46 11.23 13.36
C LEU A 311 -26.28 11.51 14.62
N SER A 312 -25.76 12.35 15.51
CA SER A 312 -26.53 12.91 16.61
C SER A 312 -27.29 14.16 16.15
N PRO A 313 -28.39 14.55 16.83
CA PRO A 313 -29.06 15.82 16.58
C PRO A 313 -28.11 17.03 16.66
N SER A 314 -27.15 17.01 17.60
CA SER A 314 -26.14 18.05 17.73
C SER A 314 -25.19 18.13 16.53
N LYS A 315 -24.83 17.00 15.91
CA LYS A 315 -24.04 16.99 14.67
C LYS A 315 -24.84 17.56 13.51
N LEU A 316 -26.11 17.21 13.36
CA LEU A 316 -26.97 17.77 12.31
C LEU A 316 -27.06 19.30 12.40
N SER A 317 -27.26 19.84 13.61
CA SER A 317 -27.27 21.31 13.81
C SER A 317 -25.95 21.97 13.40
N ARG A 318 -24.80 21.30 13.60
CA ARG A 318 -23.50 21.81 13.15
C ARG A 318 -23.34 21.79 11.63
N TYR A 319 -23.85 20.75 10.95
CA TYR A 319 -23.88 20.73 9.49
C TYR A 319 -24.77 21.83 8.90
N LEU A 320 -25.92 22.12 9.53
CA LEU A 320 -26.77 23.25 9.13
C LEU A 320 -26.04 24.58 9.30
N LEU A 321 -25.32 24.77 10.41
CA LEU A 321 -24.50 25.96 10.64
C LEU A 321 -23.34 26.07 9.65
N ALA A 322 -22.70 24.94 9.30
CA ALA A 322 -21.67 24.92 8.26
C ALA A 322 -22.25 25.29 6.89
N ALA A 323 -23.42 24.76 6.54
CA ALA A 323 -24.14 25.15 5.32
C ALA A 323 -24.48 26.65 5.29
N ASP A 324 -24.93 27.22 6.42
CA ASP A 324 -25.16 28.67 6.55
C ASP A 324 -23.87 29.47 6.31
N ARG A 325 -22.76 29.05 6.90
CA ARG A 325 -21.45 29.69 6.69
C ARG A 325 -21.04 29.64 5.23
N ILE A 326 -21.15 28.50 4.56
CA ILE A 326 -20.82 28.37 3.13
C ILE A 326 -21.71 29.28 2.27
N VAL A 327 -23.03 29.26 2.50
CA VAL A 327 -23.99 30.05 1.74
C VAL A 327 -23.81 31.55 1.97
N ALA A 328 -23.28 31.97 3.12
CA ALA A 328 -22.91 33.36 3.39
C ALA A 328 -21.93 33.92 2.34
N HIS A 329 -21.10 33.08 1.73
CA HIS A 329 -20.16 33.46 0.67
C HIS A 329 -20.76 33.34 -0.74
N ALA A 330 -21.92 32.73 -0.90
CA ALA A 330 -22.56 32.50 -2.19
C ALA A 330 -23.35 33.72 -2.67
N SER A 331 -23.15 34.08 -3.93
CA SER A 331 -24.03 34.94 -4.73
C SER A 331 -24.56 34.17 -5.93
N VAL A 332 -25.82 34.40 -6.30
CA VAL A 332 -26.42 33.72 -7.46
C VAL A 332 -26.84 34.75 -8.50
N ASP A 333 -26.25 34.64 -9.69
CA ASP A 333 -26.53 35.48 -10.84
C ASP A 333 -27.25 34.63 -11.91
N PRO A 334 -28.30 35.15 -12.56
CA PRO A 334 -29.04 34.38 -13.57
C PRO A 334 -28.18 33.93 -14.76
N ASP A 335 -27.28 34.80 -15.23
CA ASP A 335 -26.48 34.56 -16.43
C ASP A 335 -25.19 33.82 -16.10
N MET A 336 -24.60 34.15 -14.96
CA MET A 336 -23.28 33.66 -14.57
C MET A 336 -23.28 32.53 -13.52
N GLY A 337 -24.46 32.14 -13.04
CA GLY A 337 -24.64 31.04 -12.10
C GLY A 337 -24.23 31.35 -10.66
N ILE A 338 -23.88 30.30 -9.92
CA ILE A 338 -23.49 30.39 -8.51
C ILE A 338 -22.01 30.72 -8.42
N ARG A 339 -21.67 31.78 -7.68
CA ARG A 339 -20.29 32.17 -7.39
C ARG A 339 -20.07 32.33 -5.89
N PHE A 340 -18.89 31.96 -5.44
CA PHE A 340 -18.46 32.11 -4.06
C PHE A 340 -17.40 33.21 -3.96
N HIS A 341 -17.45 34.00 -2.89
CA HIS A 341 -16.57 35.14 -2.65
C HIS A 341 -15.75 34.92 -1.38
N PRO A 342 -14.50 35.40 -1.31
CA PRO A 342 -13.68 35.27 -0.09
C PRO A 342 -14.36 35.88 1.15
N GLU A 343 -15.03 37.01 0.99
CA GLU A 343 -15.77 37.66 2.07
C GLU A 343 -17.26 37.32 2.03
N PRO A 344 -17.91 37.10 3.19
CA PRO A 344 -19.34 36.90 3.27
C PRO A 344 -20.10 38.08 2.65
N ARG A 345 -21.09 37.79 1.82
CA ARG A 345 -21.98 38.80 1.25
C ARG A 345 -23.37 38.68 1.88
N PRO A 346 -23.98 39.79 2.33
CA PRO A 346 -25.40 39.78 2.63
C PRO A 346 -26.15 39.42 1.34
N ALA A 347 -27.26 38.68 1.47
CA ALA A 347 -28.15 38.48 0.33
C ALA A 347 -28.54 39.85 -0.21
N ARG A 348 -28.52 40.07 -1.53
CA ARG A 348 -29.03 41.32 -2.10
C ARG A 348 -30.54 41.33 -1.88
N LEU A 349 -30.96 41.96 -0.79
CA LEU A 349 -32.37 42.15 -0.46
C LEU A 349 -33.08 43.02 -1.51
N ASP A 350 -32.32 43.83 -2.26
CA ASP A 350 -32.78 44.74 -3.31
C ASP A 350 -32.86 44.11 -4.72
N SER A 351 -32.71 42.80 -4.85
CA SER A 351 -32.86 42.10 -6.14
C SER A 351 -34.14 42.55 -6.85
N SER A 352 -33.98 43.06 -8.07
CA SER A 352 -35.02 43.64 -8.97
C SER A 352 -36.17 42.70 -9.36
N TYR A 353 -36.24 41.51 -8.76
CA TYR A 353 -37.20 40.46 -9.06
C TYR A 353 -37.82 39.89 -7.77
N PRO A 354 -38.79 40.60 -7.15
CA PRO A 354 -39.61 40.05 -6.07
C PRO A 354 -40.39 38.82 -6.53
N THR A 355 -40.80 38.82 -7.81
CA THR A 355 -41.40 37.69 -8.50
C THR A 355 -40.63 37.44 -9.80
N PRO A 356 -39.64 36.53 -9.81
CA PRO A 356 -38.83 36.29 -10.99
C PRO A 356 -39.68 35.72 -12.15
N PRO A 357 -39.49 36.19 -13.40
CA PRO A 357 -40.02 35.58 -14.62
C PRO A 357 -39.72 34.09 -14.72
N ALA A 358 -40.55 33.35 -15.47
CA ALA A 358 -40.41 31.90 -15.62
C ALA A 358 -39.03 31.47 -16.15
N GLU A 359 -38.46 32.24 -17.08
CA GLU A 359 -37.12 32.00 -17.65
C GLU A 359 -36.02 32.11 -16.57
N LEU A 360 -36.10 33.13 -15.71
CA LEU A 360 -35.14 33.30 -14.61
C LEU A 360 -35.27 32.18 -13.58
N LYS A 361 -36.49 31.70 -13.30
CA LYS A 361 -36.70 30.53 -12.43
C LYS A 361 -36.09 29.26 -13.03
N ALA A 362 -36.21 29.06 -14.34
CA ALA A 362 -35.62 27.93 -15.05
C ALA A 362 -34.08 27.97 -15.00
N ALA A 363 -33.48 29.14 -15.22
CA ALA A 363 -32.04 29.33 -15.11
C ALA A 363 -31.53 29.04 -13.68
N ALA A 364 -32.19 29.58 -12.64
CA ALA A 364 -31.86 29.28 -11.25
C ALA A 364 -31.89 27.77 -10.96
N TYR A 365 -32.94 27.10 -11.41
CA TYR A 365 -33.07 25.66 -11.24
C TYR A 365 -31.93 24.88 -11.90
N GLN A 366 -31.54 25.26 -13.12
CA GLN A 366 -30.42 24.64 -13.81
C GLN A 366 -29.11 24.80 -13.02
N HIS A 367 -28.80 26.02 -12.58
CA HIS A 367 -27.59 26.30 -11.77
C HIS A 367 -27.57 25.51 -10.45
N LEU A 368 -28.71 25.45 -9.76
CA LEU A 368 -28.87 24.69 -8.51
C LEU A 368 -28.73 23.19 -8.74
N SER A 369 -29.29 22.64 -9.81
CA SER A 369 -29.15 21.23 -10.17
C SER A 369 -27.71 20.87 -10.54
N THR A 370 -27.01 21.73 -11.29
CA THR A 370 -25.59 21.53 -11.59
C THR A 370 -24.74 21.54 -10.33
N PHE A 371 -24.99 22.48 -9.41
CA PHE A 371 -24.29 22.52 -8.12
C PHE A 371 -24.60 21.26 -7.28
N ALA A 372 -25.87 20.85 -7.20
CA ALA A 372 -26.27 19.67 -6.46
C ALA A 372 -25.67 18.38 -7.04
N ALA A 373 -25.59 18.22 -8.36
CA ALA A 373 -24.96 17.07 -8.99
C ALA A 373 -23.46 16.96 -8.64
N ARG A 374 -22.75 18.11 -8.61
CA ARG A 374 -21.35 18.16 -8.14
C ARG A 374 -21.25 17.85 -6.65
N ALA A 375 -22.13 18.42 -5.84
CA ALA A 375 -22.17 18.22 -4.39
C ALA A 375 -22.47 16.77 -4.01
N TYR A 376 -23.36 16.09 -4.75
CA TYR A 376 -23.71 14.69 -4.52
C TYR A 376 -22.80 13.72 -5.27
N ARG A 377 -21.91 14.24 -6.14
CA ARG A 377 -20.91 13.50 -6.94
C ARG A 377 -21.51 12.51 -7.94
N ARG A 378 -22.77 12.71 -8.30
CA ARG A 378 -23.52 11.93 -9.29
C ARG A 378 -24.63 12.76 -9.92
N PRO A 379 -25.14 12.36 -11.09
CA PRO A 379 -26.40 12.89 -11.61
C PRO A 379 -27.51 12.79 -10.56
N LEU A 380 -28.37 13.81 -10.54
CA LEU A 380 -29.54 13.83 -9.65
C LEU A 380 -30.60 12.85 -10.14
N TYR A 381 -31.30 12.22 -9.20
CA TYR A 381 -32.53 11.52 -9.52
C TYR A 381 -33.65 12.50 -9.87
N GLU A 382 -34.63 12.03 -10.65
CA GLU A 382 -35.77 12.85 -11.04
C GLU A 382 -36.52 13.40 -9.81
N GLU A 383 -36.64 12.61 -8.75
CA GLU A 383 -37.29 13.01 -7.51
C GLU A 383 -36.47 14.05 -6.73
N GLU A 384 -35.15 13.91 -6.71
CA GLU A 384 -34.24 14.89 -6.08
C GLU A 384 -34.30 16.22 -6.83
N ALA A 385 -34.24 16.14 -8.17
CA ALA A 385 -34.33 17.28 -9.07
C ALA A 385 -35.70 17.97 -8.92
N ALA A 386 -36.81 17.22 -8.83
CA ALA A 386 -38.15 17.76 -8.59
C ALA A 386 -38.28 18.38 -7.18
N GLY A 387 -37.67 17.76 -6.17
CA GLY A 387 -37.65 18.25 -4.79
C GLY A 387 -36.93 19.60 -4.66
N LEU A 388 -35.76 19.75 -5.29
CA LEU A 388 -35.04 21.04 -5.33
C LEU A 388 -35.85 22.14 -6.03
N LYS A 389 -36.53 21.79 -7.13
CA LYS A 389 -37.44 22.72 -7.81
C LYS A 389 -38.59 23.15 -6.91
N GLY A 390 -39.22 22.20 -6.23
CA GLY A 390 -40.31 22.44 -5.29
C GLY A 390 -39.90 23.36 -4.15
N LEU A 391 -38.73 23.11 -3.55
CA LEU A 391 -38.17 23.95 -2.50
C LEU A 391 -37.93 25.39 -3.00
N TYR A 392 -37.34 25.56 -4.19
CA TYR A 392 -37.17 26.87 -4.79
C TYR A 392 -38.49 27.61 -4.98
N ASP A 393 -39.48 26.94 -5.59
CA ASP A 393 -40.81 27.51 -5.85
C ASP A 393 -41.52 27.90 -4.53
N GLU A 394 -41.34 27.12 -3.47
CA GLU A 394 -41.87 27.43 -2.13
C GLU A 394 -41.20 28.66 -1.50
N GLN A 395 -39.89 28.82 -1.65
CA GLN A 395 -39.19 30.01 -1.15
C GLN A 395 -39.60 31.30 -1.87
N ILE A 396 -39.87 31.22 -3.18
CA ILE A 396 -40.44 32.36 -3.91
C ILE A 396 -41.85 32.67 -3.41
N LYS A 397 -42.69 31.65 -3.15
CA LYS A 397 -44.05 31.83 -2.60
C LYS A 397 -44.04 32.43 -1.20
N SER A 398 -43.03 32.13 -0.37
CA SER A 398 -42.88 32.70 0.97
C SER A 398 -42.38 34.15 0.96
N GLY A 399 -42.17 34.74 -0.22
CA GLY A 399 -41.80 36.14 -0.39
C GLY A 399 -40.30 36.40 -0.42
N LYS A 400 -39.45 35.37 -0.51
CA LYS A 400 -38.02 35.58 -0.75
C LYS A 400 -37.79 36.02 -2.18
N ASN A 401 -36.81 36.91 -2.35
CA ASN A 401 -36.34 37.30 -3.67
C ASN A 401 -35.53 36.16 -4.33
N PHE A 402 -35.20 36.35 -5.62
CA PHE A 402 -34.48 35.38 -6.43
C PHE A 402 -33.23 34.79 -5.74
N GLU A 403 -32.32 35.66 -5.28
CA GLU A 403 -31.07 35.23 -4.66
C GLU A 403 -31.30 34.55 -3.30
N GLY A 404 -32.20 35.10 -2.49
CA GLY A 404 -32.57 34.53 -1.19
C GLY A 404 -33.20 33.13 -1.31
N ALA A 405 -34.01 32.90 -2.34
CA ALA A 405 -34.56 31.58 -2.65
C ALA A 405 -33.46 30.60 -3.07
N CYS A 406 -32.54 31.01 -3.96
CA CYS A 406 -31.42 30.16 -4.38
C CYS A 406 -30.50 29.80 -3.20
N ARG A 407 -30.16 30.78 -2.35
CA ARG A 407 -29.35 30.57 -1.14
C ARG A 407 -29.98 29.57 -0.19
N GLN A 408 -31.30 29.61 -0.02
CA GLN A 408 -32.00 28.64 0.82
C GLN A 408 -31.95 27.21 0.23
N VAL A 409 -32.05 27.08 -1.09
CA VAL A 409 -31.91 25.77 -1.75
C VAL A 409 -30.48 25.26 -1.64
N LEU A 410 -29.47 26.13 -1.81
CA LEU A 410 -28.06 25.79 -1.58
C LEU A 410 -27.81 25.28 -0.15
N GLN A 411 -28.39 25.94 0.84
CA GLN A 411 -28.32 25.47 2.23
C GLN A 411 -28.92 24.06 2.36
N GLY A 412 -30.07 23.81 1.72
CA GLY A 412 -30.71 22.49 1.70
C GLY A 412 -29.84 21.40 1.06
N ILE A 413 -29.16 21.72 -0.05
CA ILE A 413 -28.21 20.82 -0.72
C ILE A 413 -27.04 20.48 0.22
N LEU A 414 -26.43 21.49 0.84
CA LEU A 414 -25.26 21.34 1.73
C LEU A 414 -25.60 20.70 3.08
N ALA A 415 -26.87 20.70 3.49
CA ALA A 415 -27.35 20.00 4.68
C ALA A 415 -27.88 18.59 4.38
N SER A 416 -27.98 18.21 3.09
CA SER A 416 -28.53 16.94 2.67
C SER A 416 -27.63 15.76 3.09
N PRO A 417 -28.21 14.62 3.49
CA PRO A 417 -27.46 13.39 3.67
C PRO A 417 -26.67 12.99 2.41
N GLN A 418 -27.18 13.31 1.22
CA GLN A 418 -26.51 13.02 -0.06
C GLN A 418 -25.20 13.82 -0.20
N PHE A 419 -25.06 14.95 0.49
CA PHE A 419 -23.83 15.73 0.53
C PHE A 419 -22.89 15.26 1.64
N VAL A 420 -23.40 15.13 2.87
CA VAL A 420 -22.62 14.82 4.09
C VAL A 420 -22.04 13.40 4.07
N TYR A 421 -22.74 12.47 3.42
CA TYR A 421 -22.34 11.08 3.30
C TYR A 421 -21.82 10.76 1.89
N LEU A 422 -21.07 9.67 1.82
CA LEU A 422 -20.73 8.96 0.60
C LEU A 422 -21.65 7.72 0.53
N PRO A 423 -22.89 7.88 0.03
CA PRO A 423 -23.79 6.76 -0.12
C PRO A 423 -23.30 5.83 -1.24
N GLU A 424 -23.45 4.54 -1.02
CA GLU A 424 -23.28 3.51 -2.04
C GLU A 424 -24.62 2.83 -2.19
N GLU A 425 -25.16 2.89 -3.39
CA GLU A 425 -26.51 2.48 -3.70
C GLU A 425 -26.56 1.00 -4.00
N HIS A 426 -26.95 0.25 -2.98
CA HIS A 426 -27.56 -1.05 -3.22
C HIS A 426 -28.89 -0.83 -3.92
N ARG A 427 -28.95 -1.17 -5.20
CA ARG A 427 -30.20 -1.39 -5.95
C ARG A 427 -31.05 -2.47 -5.23
N TRP A 428 -31.89 -1.99 -4.32
CA TRP A 428 -33.08 -2.58 -3.68
C TRP A 428 -32.95 -3.89 -2.88
N GLU A 429 -32.84 -3.72 -1.55
CA GLU A 429 -33.86 -4.20 -0.60
C GLU A 429 -33.97 -3.15 0.51
N ARG A 430 -35.00 -2.29 0.50
CA ARG A 430 -35.38 -1.53 1.70
C ARG A 430 -35.97 -2.51 2.72
N LYS A 431 -35.14 -3.31 3.38
CA LYS A 431 -35.56 -3.94 4.64
C LYS A 431 -35.71 -2.82 5.66
N VAL A 432 -36.93 -2.64 6.16
CA VAL A 432 -37.21 -1.74 7.27
C VAL A 432 -36.26 -2.11 8.42
N ILE A 433 -35.30 -1.25 8.71
CA ILE A 433 -34.29 -1.48 9.74
C ILE A 433 -35.00 -1.34 11.09
N ASN A 434 -35.39 -2.46 11.69
CA ASN A 434 -35.80 -2.48 13.08
C ASN A 434 -34.55 -2.62 13.96
N TRP A 435 -34.06 -1.50 14.50
CA TRP A 435 -32.86 -1.44 15.34
C TRP A 435 -32.98 -2.23 16.66
N SER A 436 -34.20 -2.69 16.98
CA SER A 436 -34.53 -3.45 18.19
C SER A 436 -34.35 -4.96 18.05
N ASP A 437 -34.15 -5.47 16.82
CA ASP A 437 -34.13 -6.91 16.57
C ASP A 437 -32.73 -7.50 16.77
N LYS A 438 -32.55 -8.26 17.85
CA LYS A 438 -31.28 -8.91 18.22
C LYS A 438 -30.96 -10.17 17.40
N LYS A 439 -31.86 -10.63 16.54
CA LYS A 439 -31.70 -11.85 15.71
C LYS A 439 -31.31 -11.56 14.26
N ARG A 440 -30.60 -10.45 14.03
CA ARG A 440 -30.25 -10.03 12.66
C ARG A 440 -29.13 -10.88 12.08
N GLU A 441 -29.43 -11.59 11.00
CA GLU A 441 -28.41 -12.20 10.14
C GLU A 441 -27.75 -11.11 9.27
N LYS A 442 -26.42 -11.20 9.10
CA LYS A 442 -25.69 -10.29 8.19
C LYS A 442 -26.16 -10.60 6.77
N SER A 443 -26.58 -9.58 6.03
CA SER A 443 -26.83 -9.73 4.60
C SER A 443 -25.49 -9.99 3.90
N GLU A 444 -25.32 -11.18 3.35
CA GLU A 444 -24.15 -11.57 2.54
C GLU A 444 -24.25 -11.05 1.09
N ALA A 445 -25.36 -10.42 0.70
CA ALA A 445 -25.56 -9.92 -0.66
C ALA A 445 -24.64 -8.73 -0.97
N THR A 446 -23.81 -8.95 -1.98
CA THR A 446 -22.68 -8.13 -2.42
C THR A 446 -23.02 -7.54 -3.78
N ALA A 447 -23.37 -6.25 -3.88
CA ALA A 447 -23.70 -5.62 -5.16
C ALA A 447 -22.50 -4.85 -5.77
N PRO A 448 -22.38 -4.80 -7.11
CA PRO A 448 -21.41 -3.96 -7.77
C PRO A 448 -21.61 -2.48 -7.51
N LEU A 449 -20.49 -1.76 -7.44
CA LEU A 449 -20.53 -0.31 -7.40
C LEU A 449 -20.92 0.24 -8.78
N SER A 450 -21.59 1.38 -8.79
CA SER A 450 -21.73 2.18 -10.02
C SER A 450 -20.42 2.89 -10.35
N ASP A 451 -20.22 3.30 -11.61
CA ASP A 451 -19.02 4.06 -11.98
C ASP A 451 -18.89 5.39 -11.20
N HIS A 452 -20.01 6.00 -10.79
CA HIS A 452 -20.00 7.21 -9.94
C HIS A 452 -19.49 6.91 -8.51
N GLU A 453 -19.82 5.74 -7.98
CA GLU A 453 -19.32 5.27 -6.70
C GLU A 453 -17.85 4.88 -6.79
N VAL A 454 -17.42 4.26 -7.90
CA VAL A 454 -16.00 3.99 -8.16
C VAL A 454 -15.22 5.30 -8.23
N ALA A 455 -15.71 6.30 -8.97
CA ALA A 455 -15.10 7.63 -9.04
C ALA A 455 -14.97 8.28 -7.66
N SER A 456 -16.05 8.25 -6.88
CA SER A 456 -16.06 8.80 -5.52
C SER A 456 -15.09 8.05 -4.62
N ARG A 457 -15.16 6.72 -4.56
CA ARG A 457 -14.23 5.92 -3.75
C ARG A 457 -12.78 6.18 -4.10
N LEU A 458 -12.46 6.18 -5.39
CA LEU A 458 -11.10 6.40 -5.86
C LEU A 458 -10.58 7.78 -5.47
N SER A 459 -11.40 8.82 -5.67
CA SER A 459 -11.03 10.20 -5.33
C SER A 459 -10.90 10.44 -3.83
N TYR A 460 -11.83 9.96 -3.02
CA TYR A 460 -11.73 10.12 -1.56
C TYR A 460 -10.61 9.25 -0.96
N PHE A 461 -10.26 8.14 -1.61
CA PHE A 461 -9.11 7.32 -1.19
C PHE A 461 -7.77 8.00 -1.50
N LEU A 462 -7.55 8.45 -2.74
CA LEU A 462 -6.25 8.99 -3.16
C LEU A 462 -6.07 10.48 -2.83
N TRP A 463 -7.14 11.27 -2.90
CA TRP A 463 -7.10 12.72 -2.77
C TRP A 463 -7.87 13.26 -1.56
N SER A 464 -8.60 12.40 -0.83
CA SER A 464 -9.47 12.82 0.27
C SER A 464 -10.40 13.97 -0.11
N GLY A 465 -10.94 13.93 -1.33
CA GLY A 465 -11.81 14.98 -1.89
C GLY A 465 -12.64 14.46 -3.06
N PRO A 466 -13.56 15.29 -3.59
CA PRO A 466 -14.50 14.88 -4.64
C PRO A 466 -13.77 14.62 -5.97
N PRO A 467 -14.35 13.75 -6.83
CA PRO A 467 -13.80 13.45 -8.14
C PRO A 467 -13.69 14.72 -9.00
N ASP A 468 -12.62 14.80 -9.79
CA ASP A 468 -12.46 15.87 -10.78
C ASP A 468 -13.36 15.68 -12.00
N GLU A 469 -13.32 16.64 -12.92
CA GLU A 469 -14.15 16.62 -14.13
C GLU A 469 -13.85 15.40 -15.02
N GLU A 470 -12.59 14.99 -15.11
CA GLU A 470 -12.19 13.83 -15.90
C GLU A 470 -12.76 12.53 -15.34
N LEU A 471 -12.62 12.31 -14.03
CA LEU A 471 -13.14 11.12 -13.37
C LEU A 471 -14.68 11.10 -13.38
N THR A 472 -15.30 12.28 -13.20
CA THR A 472 -16.75 12.44 -13.31
C THR A 472 -17.25 12.12 -14.72
N ARG A 473 -16.54 12.58 -15.77
CA ARG A 473 -16.89 12.29 -17.17
C ARG A 473 -16.79 10.80 -17.46
N LEU A 474 -15.70 10.15 -17.06
CA LEU A 474 -15.52 8.70 -17.23
C LEU A 474 -16.60 7.90 -16.48
N ALA A 475 -17.07 8.40 -15.34
CA ALA A 475 -18.18 7.80 -14.62
C ALA A 475 -19.50 7.88 -15.40
N VAL A 476 -19.79 9.05 -16.00
CA VAL A 476 -20.96 9.22 -16.88
C VAL A 476 -20.87 8.31 -18.12
N GLU A 477 -19.68 8.17 -18.69
CA GLU A 477 -19.41 7.29 -19.84
C GLU A 477 -19.43 5.79 -19.49
N ARG A 478 -19.50 5.42 -18.20
CA ARG A 478 -19.45 4.04 -17.68
C ARG A 478 -18.17 3.28 -18.06
N ARG A 479 -17.03 3.96 -17.95
CA ARG A 479 -15.71 3.42 -18.36
C ARG A 479 -14.78 3.13 -17.19
N LEU A 480 -15.17 3.41 -15.95
CA LEU A 480 -14.29 3.24 -14.79
C LEU A 480 -14.17 1.79 -14.32
N HIS A 481 -15.03 0.92 -14.83
CA HIS A 481 -14.91 -0.52 -14.67
C HIS A 481 -13.95 -1.17 -15.66
N ASP A 482 -13.48 -0.46 -16.69
CA ASP A 482 -12.41 -0.95 -17.57
C ASP A 482 -11.07 -0.91 -16.80
N PRO A 483 -10.39 -2.07 -16.60
CA PRO A 483 -9.15 -2.13 -15.84
C PRO A 483 -8.04 -1.23 -16.38
N GLU A 484 -7.95 -1.03 -17.70
CA GLU A 484 -6.90 -0.20 -18.29
C GLU A 484 -7.20 1.29 -18.06
N VAL A 485 -8.47 1.69 -18.16
CA VAL A 485 -8.91 3.05 -17.82
C VAL A 485 -8.67 3.32 -16.33
N LEU A 486 -9.05 2.39 -15.47
CA LEU A 486 -8.87 2.52 -14.02
C LEU A 486 -7.38 2.64 -13.65
N LYS A 487 -6.52 1.76 -14.17
CA LYS A 487 -5.05 1.82 -13.97
C LYS A 487 -4.47 3.15 -14.46
N ALA A 488 -4.91 3.65 -15.62
CA ALA A 488 -4.46 4.94 -16.14
C ALA A 488 -4.88 6.10 -15.22
N GLN A 489 -6.13 6.11 -14.73
CA GLN A 489 -6.60 7.13 -13.80
C GLN A 489 -5.89 7.09 -12.45
N VAL A 490 -5.62 5.90 -11.89
CA VAL A 490 -4.83 5.76 -10.65
C VAL A 490 -3.45 6.40 -10.82
N ARG A 491 -2.72 6.08 -11.90
CA ARG A 491 -1.39 6.66 -12.16
C ARG A 491 -1.44 8.19 -12.33
N ARG A 492 -2.44 8.70 -13.06
CA ARG A 492 -2.67 10.14 -13.21
C ARG A 492 -2.88 10.80 -11.85
N MET A 493 -3.74 10.21 -11.03
CA MET A 493 -4.12 10.77 -9.72
C MET A 493 -2.96 10.73 -8.72
N LEU A 494 -2.14 9.67 -8.72
CA LEU A 494 -0.92 9.57 -7.90
C LEU A 494 0.15 10.60 -8.29
N SER A 495 0.17 11.01 -9.56
CA SER A 495 1.10 12.05 -10.04
C SER A 495 0.66 13.46 -9.63
N ASP A 496 -0.62 13.66 -9.30
CA ASP A 496 -1.15 14.95 -8.88
C ASP A 496 -0.64 15.33 -7.47
N ARG A 497 -0.58 16.63 -7.17
CA ARG A 497 -0.25 17.15 -5.83
C ARG A 497 -1.28 16.74 -4.76
N LYS A 498 -2.53 16.51 -5.15
CA LYS A 498 -3.59 16.06 -4.24
C LYS A 498 -3.30 14.68 -3.64
N ALA A 499 -2.44 13.86 -4.27
CA ALA A 499 -2.03 12.56 -3.75
C ALA A 499 -1.26 12.64 -2.42
N ALA A 500 -0.74 13.81 -2.04
CA ALA A 500 -0.18 14.03 -0.70
C ALA A 500 -1.22 13.77 0.43
N ALA A 501 -2.51 13.81 0.12
CA ALA A 501 -3.57 13.38 1.02
C ALA A 501 -3.40 11.90 1.44
N LEU A 502 -2.88 11.03 0.57
CA LEU A 502 -2.62 9.64 0.94
C LEU A 502 -1.52 9.54 2.01
N ALA A 503 -0.46 10.33 1.90
CA ALA A 503 0.59 10.35 2.92
C ALA A 503 0.08 10.95 4.25
N THR A 504 -0.65 12.06 4.21
CA THR A 504 -1.15 12.71 5.44
C THR A 504 -2.32 11.97 6.11
N GLN A 505 -3.29 11.47 5.33
CA GLN A 505 -4.55 10.93 5.86
C GLN A 505 -4.56 9.41 5.97
N PHE A 506 -3.85 8.69 5.11
CA PHE A 506 -3.73 7.24 5.25
C PHE A 506 -2.50 6.88 6.09
N ALA A 507 -1.30 7.24 5.62
CA ALA A 507 -0.08 6.87 6.34
C ALA A 507 0.05 7.61 7.68
N GLY A 508 -0.39 8.86 7.76
CA GLY A 508 -0.44 9.64 9.01
C GLY A 508 -1.17 8.92 10.14
N TYR A 509 -2.36 8.38 9.87
CA TYR A 509 -3.16 7.64 10.85
C TYR A 509 -2.69 6.20 11.03
N TRP A 510 -2.21 5.55 9.96
CA TRP A 510 -1.71 4.17 10.02
C TRP A 510 -0.44 4.05 10.87
N LEU A 511 0.55 4.92 10.60
CA LEU A 511 1.83 4.98 11.33
C LEU A 511 1.74 5.89 12.57
N LYS A 512 0.63 6.61 12.73
CA LYS A 512 0.34 7.51 13.87
C LYS A 512 1.30 8.69 14.00
N PHE A 513 1.98 9.08 12.91
CA PHE A 513 2.88 10.25 12.95
C PHE A 513 2.12 11.58 13.00
N ASN A 514 0.80 11.58 12.73
CA ASN A 514 -0.06 12.75 12.97
C ASN A 514 -0.03 13.21 14.44
N LYS A 515 0.26 12.31 15.38
CA LYS A 515 0.42 12.63 16.81
C LYS A 515 1.62 13.54 17.09
N ILE A 516 2.57 13.67 16.18
CA ILE A 516 3.69 14.61 16.30
C ILE A 516 3.15 16.05 16.18
N ALA A 517 2.15 16.27 15.32
CA ALA A 517 1.50 17.56 15.15
C ALA A 517 0.44 17.82 16.24
N ASP A 518 -0.24 16.78 16.73
CA ASP A 518 -1.22 16.87 17.82
C ASP A 518 -0.50 16.95 19.18
N HIS A 519 0.15 18.10 19.45
CA HIS A 519 0.81 18.48 20.71
C HIS A 519 1.18 17.30 21.63
N LEU A 520 2.38 16.74 21.44
CA LEU A 520 2.95 15.82 22.40
C LEU A 520 3.07 16.55 23.75
N ASP A 521 2.49 15.99 24.82
CA ASP A 521 2.58 16.49 26.21
C ASP A 521 4.03 16.35 26.75
N ILE A 522 4.95 17.07 26.12
CA ILE A 522 6.38 17.09 26.44
C ILE A 522 6.66 18.39 27.19
N SER A 523 7.19 18.29 28.40
CA SER A 523 7.54 19.46 29.22
C SER A 523 8.61 20.30 28.51
N PRO A 524 8.31 21.55 28.13
CA PRO A 524 9.30 22.44 27.52
C PRO A 524 10.46 22.77 28.46
N GLN A 525 10.24 22.63 29.78
CA GLN A 525 11.28 22.81 30.79
C GLN A 525 12.31 21.69 30.78
N ARG A 526 11.91 20.47 30.36
CA ARG A 526 12.78 19.30 30.31
C ARG A 526 13.46 19.12 28.96
N PHE A 527 12.80 19.53 27.88
CA PHE A 527 13.29 19.41 26.50
C PHE A 527 13.18 20.78 25.77
N PRO A 528 14.00 21.76 26.17
CA PRO A 528 13.94 23.13 25.61
C PRO A 528 14.28 23.19 24.11
N GLU A 529 15.03 22.21 23.61
CA GLU A 529 15.38 22.05 22.19
C GLU A 529 14.20 21.63 21.31
N LEU A 530 13.16 21.01 21.89
CA LEU A 530 11.99 20.55 21.14
C LEU A 530 10.97 21.68 20.96
N THR A 531 11.30 22.61 20.07
CA THR A 531 10.43 23.72 19.68
C THR A 531 9.23 23.24 18.86
N GLU A 532 8.17 24.05 18.79
CA GLU A 532 7.04 23.79 17.89
C GLU A 532 7.46 23.74 16.41
N SER A 533 8.45 24.55 16.02
CA SER A 533 9.04 24.52 14.67
C SER A 533 9.74 23.19 14.39
N LEU A 534 10.54 22.69 15.34
CA LEU A 534 11.22 21.40 15.19
C LEU A 534 10.22 20.24 15.14
N GLN A 535 9.18 20.24 15.98
CA GLN A 535 8.12 19.23 15.91
C GLN A 535 7.42 19.23 14.55
N ARG A 536 7.14 20.42 14.01
CA ARG A 536 6.58 20.55 12.67
C ARG A 536 7.52 20.01 11.61
N ALA A 537 8.82 20.29 11.72
CA ALA A 537 9.81 19.77 10.81
C ALA A 537 9.89 18.24 10.87
N MET A 538 9.90 17.63 12.05
CA MET A 538 9.86 16.16 12.23
C MET A 538 8.61 15.53 11.60
N TYR A 539 7.45 16.20 11.72
CA TYR A 539 6.24 15.76 11.03
C TYR A 539 6.40 15.82 9.51
N ASP A 540 6.92 16.94 8.99
CA ASP A 540 7.08 17.17 7.56
C ASP A 540 8.14 16.22 6.95
N GLU A 541 9.19 15.82 7.68
CA GLU A 541 10.15 14.79 7.26
C GLU A 541 9.45 13.47 6.91
N VAL A 542 8.65 12.93 7.85
CA VAL A 542 7.94 11.66 7.64
C VAL A 542 6.95 11.79 6.49
N LEU A 543 6.30 12.95 6.37
CA LEU A 543 5.40 13.24 5.26
C LEU A 543 6.12 13.17 3.91
N TYR A 544 7.20 13.92 3.72
CA TYR A 544 7.96 13.92 2.46
C TYR A 544 8.55 12.55 2.14
N PHE A 545 9.01 11.82 3.17
CA PHE A 545 9.54 10.47 3.03
C PHE A 545 8.49 9.49 2.47
N VAL A 546 7.31 9.44 3.10
CA VAL A 546 6.21 8.57 2.65
C VAL A 546 5.69 9.01 1.28
N GLU A 547 5.60 10.31 1.03
CA GLU A 547 5.18 10.85 -0.26
C GLU A 547 6.13 10.43 -1.39
N GLU A 548 7.44 10.44 -1.17
CA GLU A 548 8.45 9.98 -2.15
C GLU A 548 8.28 8.48 -2.44
N ILE A 549 8.03 7.64 -1.40
CA ILE A 549 7.78 6.21 -1.59
C ILE A 549 6.56 5.99 -2.49
N ILE A 550 5.46 6.70 -2.22
CA ILE A 550 4.21 6.58 -2.98
C ILE A 550 4.40 7.09 -4.42
N ARG A 551 4.97 8.28 -4.59
CA ARG A 551 5.08 8.94 -5.90
C ARG A 551 6.05 8.25 -6.84
N ARG A 552 7.13 7.68 -6.32
CA ARG A 552 8.14 6.98 -7.12
C ARG A 552 7.91 5.48 -7.20
N ASP A 553 6.81 4.98 -6.62
CA ASP A 553 6.51 3.54 -6.57
C ASP A 553 7.68 2.74 -5.98
N LEU A 554 8.27 3.26 -4.89
CA LEU A 554 9.37 2.59 -4.20
C LEU A 554 8.83 1.41 -3.38
N SER A 555 9.70 0.43 -3.12
CA SER A 555 9.34 -0.69 -2.26
C SER A 555 8.85 -0.20 -0.89
N ILE A 556 7.75 -0.77 -0.39
CA ILE A 556 7.25 -0.51 0.95
C ILE A 556 8.26 -0.87 2.05
N LEU A 557 9.24 -1.73 1.72
CA LEU A 557 10.33 -2.08 2.64
C LEU A 557 11.22 -0.88 2.99
N ASN A 558 11.18 0.21 2.21
CA ASN A 558 11.85 1.46 2.58
C ASN A 558 11.33 2.03 3.92
N LEU A 559 10.10 1.70 4.34
CA LEU A 559 9.60 2.08 5.67
C LEU A 559 10.36 1.41 6.82
N ILE A 560 11.07 0.31 6.55
CA ILE A 560 11.84 -0.47 7.52
C ILE A 560 13.33 -0.18 7.36
N ASP A 561 13.81 -0.18 6.11
CA ASP A 561 15.22 -0.03 5.75
C ASP A 561 15.36 0.86 4.52
N SER A 562 15.86 2.08 4.73
CA SER A 562 16.00 3.12 3.70
C SER A 562 17.38 3.77 3.77
N ASP A 563 17.99 4.00 2.60
CA ASP A 563 19.25 4.73 2.46
C ASP A 563 19.06 6.26 2.47
N PHE A 564 17.84 6.76 2.68
CA PHE A 564 17.52 8.18 2.58
C PHE A 564 16.46 8.67 3.56
N THR A 565 16.50 9.98 3.83
CA THR A 565 15.44 10.75 4.51
C THR A 565 15.29 12.15 3.88
N PHE A 566 14.36 12.96 4.40
CA PHE A 566 14.17 14.36 4.03
C PHE A 566 14.43 15.28 5.23
N VAL A 567 15.36 16.22 5.08
CA VAL A 567 15.70 17.17 6.15
C VAL A 567 15.73 18.59 5.62
N ASN A 568 15.30 19.53 6.46
CA ASN A 568 15.56 20.96 6.31
C ASN A 568 16.73 21.37 7.23
N ARG A 569 17.14 22.65 7.21
CA ARG A 569 18.25 23.15 8.05
C ARG A 569 18.06 22.86 9.54
N GLU A 570 16.85 23.05 10.07
CA GLU A 570 16.57 22.89 11.50
C GLU A 570 16.71 21.41 11.93
N LEU A 571 16.13 20.48 11.17
CA LEU A 571 16.29 19.05 11.39
C LEU A 571 17.71 18.57 11.19
N ALA A 572 18.40 19.06 10.15
CA ALA A 572 19.77 18.68 9.90
C ALA A 572 20.69 19.10 11.05
N ALA A 573 20.49 20.27 11.63
CA ALA A 573 21.22 20.69 12.82
C ALA A 573 20.90 19.79 14.03
N TYR A 574 19.64 19.36 14.18
CA TYR A 574 19.22 18.46 15.24
C TYR A 574 19.77 17.02 15.07
N TYR A 575 19.90 16.54 13.84
CA TYR A 575 20.48 15.23 13.49
C TYR A 575 21.99 15.26 13.26
N GLU A 576 22.64 16.39 13.54
CA GLU A 576 24.10 16.56 13.38
C GLU A 576 24.59 16.37 11.93
N MET A 577 23.72 16.61 10.94
CA MET A 577 24.00 16.53 9.50
C MET A 577 24.53 17.88 8.98
N ALA A 578 25.78 18.20 9.33
CA ALA A 578 26.40 19.51 9.10
C ALA A 578 26.48 19.98 7.63
N ASP A 579 26.38 19.06 6.66
CA ASP A 579 26.51 19.35 5.23
C ASP A 579 25.22 19.89 4.57
N VAL A 580 24.10 19.92 5.29
CA VAL A 580 22.79 20.37 4.78
C VAL A 580 22.55 21.84 5.11
N VAL A 581 22.58 22.70 4.09
CA VAL A 581 22.47 24.16 4.25
C VAL A 581 21.10 24.73 3.79
N SER A 582 20.26 23.91 3.14
CA SER A 582 18.98 24.32 2.57
C SER A 582 17.93 24.67 3.64
N GLU A 583 17.22 25.79 3.46
CA GLU A 583 16.04 26.14 4.28
C GLU A 583 14.83 25.23 4.00
N GLY A 584 14.72 24.72 2.76
CA GLY A 584 13.68 23.78 2.36
C GLY A 584 14.10 22.33 2.57
N PHE A 585 13.11 21.43 2.64
CA PHE A 585 13.34 19.99 2.70
C PHE A 585 14.06 19.48 1.46
N GLN A 586 15.12 18.72 1.68
CA GLN A 586 15.84 18.03 0.62
C GLN A 586 16.05 16.56 0.97
N ARG A 587 16.06 15.72 -0.06
CA ARG A 587 16.39 14.30 0.10
C ARG A 587 17.89 14.19 0.39
N VAL A 588 18.23 13.51 1.48
CA VAL A 588 19.60 13.23 1.90
C VAL A 588 19.77 11.72 2.03
N ARG A 589 20.94 11.22 1.64
CA ARG A 589 21.30 9.81 1.85
C ARG A 589 22.06 9.66 3.16
N PHE A 590 21.78 8.58 3.87
CA PHE A 590 22.63 8.16 4.98
C PHE A 590 23.96 7.68 4.41
N THR A 591 25.06 8.20 4.95
CA THR A 591 26.41 7.68 4.69
C THR A 591 26.79 6.83 5.88
N ASP A 592 27.13 5.56 5.63
CA ASP A 592 27.60 4.60 6.64
C ASP A 592 28.84 5.09 7.42
#